data_AF-A0A537J9L0-F1
#
_entry.id   AF-A0A537J9L0-F1
#
_cell.length_a   1.000
_cell.length_b   1.000
_cell.length_c   1.000
_cell.angle_alpha   90.00
_cell.angle_beta   90.00
_cell.angle_gamma   90.00
#
_symmetry.space_group_name_H-M   'P 1'
#
loop_
_entity.id
_entity.type
_entity.pdbx_description
1 polymer ?
#
loop_
_entity_poly.entity_id
_entity_poly.type
_entity_poly.pdbx_seq_one_letter_code
_entity_poly.pdbx_strand_id
1 'polypeptide(L)'
;MKKCFIILILFFTGLATYAQDEGGNDKASKIRDRMSEYIKDRLNLSKSEAEKFTPVFLRYFQEFRQIHNENKSDNLVLKQKIIDLRIRYRNDFRQIMDEPRANKVFVYEDEFRRQAIQIL
;
A
#
# COMPACT_ATOMS: atom_id res chain seq x y z
N MET A 1 43.39 -36.33 -17.53
CA MET A 1 43.57 -35.20 -16.61
C MET A 1 42.20 -34.62 -16.31
N LYS A 2 41.75 -34.84 -15.08
CA LYS A 2 40.48 -34.41 -14.49
C LYS A 2 40.84 -33.24 -13.58
N LYS A 3 39.99 -32.20 -13.50
CA LYS A 3 40.02 -31.02 -12.60
C LYS A 3 40.05 -29.68 -13.37
N CYS A 4 38.94 -29.30 -14.01
CA CYS A 4 38.66 -27.90 -14.38
C CYS A 4 37.13 -27.61 -14.35
N PHE A 5 36.42 -28.03 -13.31
CA PHE A 5 35.00 -27.70 -13.13
C PHE A 5 34.69 -27.30 -11.68
N ILE A 6 35.43 -26.34 -11.12
CA ILE A 6 35.11 -25.72 -9.81
C ILE A 6 35.18 -24.18 -9.90
N ILE A 7 34.60 -23.60 -10.96
CA ILE A 7 34.37 -22.14 -11.01
C ILE A 7 33.00 -21.88 -11.64
N LEU A 8 31.94 -22.37 -10.99
CA LEU A 8 30.57 -21.91 -11.27
C LEU A 8 29.69 -22.06 -10.03
N ILE A 9 30.20 -21.68 -8.86
CA ILE A 9 29.42 -21.59 -7.62
C ILE A 9 29.86 -20.31 -6.90
N LEU A 10 29.61 -19.15 -7.53
CA LEU A 10 29.76 -17.86 -6.84
C LEU A 10 28.84 -16.79 -7.46
N PHE A 11 27.56 -17.14 -7.64
CA PHE A 11 26.50 -16.18 -8.00
C PHE A 11 25.21 -16.45 -7.21
N PHE A 12 25.35 -16.83 -5.94
CA PHE A 12 24.24 -17.10 -5.03
C PHE A 12 24.21 -16.17 -3.80
N THR A 13 24.64 -14.93 -3.99
CA THR A 13 24.52 -13.87 -2.97
C THR A 13 24.06 -12.59 -3.65
N GLY A 14 22.82 -12.17 -3.39
CA GLY A 14 22.45 -10.77 -3.61
C GLY A 14 21.04 -10.46 -4.09
N LEU A 15 20.17 -11.43 -4.36
CA LEU A 15 18.74 -11.12 -4.45
C LEU A 15 18.17 -11.21 -3.04
N ALA A 16 18.16 -10.08 -2.35
CA ALA A 16 17.17 -9.82 -1.31
C ALA A 16 15.80 -9.94 -1.97
N THR A 17 15.29 -11.17 -2.03
CA THR A 17 13.88 -11.42 -2.31
C THR A 17 13.14 -10.75 -1.17
N TYR A 18 12.48 -9.64 -1.47
CA TYR A 18 11.47 -9.08 -0.58
C TYR A 18 10.55 -10.23 -0.21
N ALA A 19 10.51 -10.52 1.09
CA ALA A 19 9.74 -11.59 1.68
C ALA A 19 8.34 -11.61 1.05
N GLN A 20 8.00 -12.73 0.42
CA GLN A 20 6.61 -13.00 0.09
C GLN A 20 5.87 -13.08 1.43
N ASP A 21 4.99 -12.11 1.68
CA ASP A 21 3.97 -12.19 2.73
C ASP A 21 2.91 -13.24 2.30
N GLU A 22 3.35 -14.48 2.11
CA GLU A 22 2.50 -15.66 1.93
C GLU A 22 1.99 -16.08 3.32
N GLY A 23 1.02 -15.31 3.83
CA GLY A 23 0.40 -15.58 5.12
C GLY A 23 -0.68 -14.58 5.54
N GLY A 24 -0.81 -13.44 4.84
CA GLY A 24 -1.86 -12.47 5.11
C GLY A 24 -3.21 -12.89 4.51
N ASN A 25 -4.19 -13.18 5.38
CA ASN A 25 -5.62 -13.37 5.09
C ASN A 25 -6.04 -12.86 3.70
N ASP A 26 -6.27 -13.78 2.75
CA ASP A 26 -6.60 -13.54 1.34
C ASP A 26 -7.71 -12.47 1.15
N LYS A 27 -8.66 -12.42 2.10
CA LYS A 27 -9.71 -11.39 2.14
C LYS A 27 -9.15 -9.97 2.26
N ALA A 28 -8.13 -9.75 3.10
CA ALA A 28 -7.52 -8.43 3.29
C ALA A 28 -6.73 -7.98 2.04
N SER A 29 -6.06 -8.91 1.36
CA SER A 29 -5.41 -8.62 0.06
C SER A 29 -6.45 -8.21 -0.97
N LYS A 30 -7.54 -8.97 -1.11
CA LYS A 30 -8.63 -8.66 -2.04
C LYS A 30 -9.28 -7.30 -1.76
N ILE A 31 -9.50 -6.96 -0.49
CA ILE A 31 -10.05 -5.65 -0.09
C ILE A 31 -9.10 -4.52 -0.48
N ARG A 32 -7.81 -4.68 -0.20
CA ARG A 32 -6.76 -3.71 -0.58
C ARG A 32 -6.74 -3.48 -2.08
N ASP A 33 -6.76 -4.56 -2.86
CA ASP A 33 -6.62 -4.50 -4.31
C ASP A 33 -7.85 -3.81 -4.94
N ARG A 34 -9.06 -4.16 -4.47
CA ARG A 34 -10.30 -3.47 -4.87
C ARG A 34 -10.32 -2.00 -4.47
N MET A 35 -9.81 -1.67 -3.27
CA MET A 35 -9.72 -0.27 -2.82
C MET A 35 -8.74 0.53 -3.69
N SER A 36 -7.58 -0.06 -4.00
CA SER A 36 -6.58 0.55 -4.89
C SER A 36 -7.18 0.82 -6.27
N GLU A 37 -7.85 -0.17 -6.86
CA GLU A 37 -8.55 -0.04 -8.15
C GLU A 37 -9.59 1.08 -8.11
N TYR A 38 -10.50 1.05 -7.12
CA TYR A 38 -11.52 2.07 -6.94
C TYR A 38 -10.96 3.49 -6.85
N ILE A 39 -9.89 3.69 -6.08
CA ILE A 39 -9.28 5.01 -5.92
C ILE A 39 -8.64 5.48 -7.23
N LYS A 40 -7.92 4.59 -7.94
CA LYS A 40 -7.33 4.92 -9.25
C LYS A 40 -8.38 5.36 -10.25
N ASP A 41 -9.51 4.67 -10.31
CA ASP A 41 -10.62 4.98 -11.21
C ASP A 41 -11.28 6.31 -10.84
N ARG A 42 -11.58 6.55 -9.56
CA ARG A 42 -12.21 7.79 -9.07
C ARG A 42 -11.32 9.03 -9.21
N LEU A 43 -10.00 8.84 -9.26
CA LEU A 43 -9.02 9.90 -9.53
C LEU A 43 -8.71 10.06 -11.02
N ASN A 44 -9.24 9.18 -11.88
CA ASN A 44 -8.95 9.12 -13.31
C ASN A 44 -7.43 9.14 -13.57
N LEU A 45 -6.69 8.26 -12.88
CA LEU A 45 -5.24 8.20 -13.03
C LEU A 45 -4.85 7.70 -14.42
N SER A 46 -3.90 8.38 -15.04
CA SER A 46 -3.22 7.85 -16.22
C SER A 46 -2.46 6.57 -15.88
N LYS A 47 -2.11 5.78 -16.90
CA LYS A 47 -1.33 4.54 -16.72
C LYS A 47 -0.02 4.79 -15.94
N SER A 48 0.70 5.86 -16.28
CA SER A 48 1.95 6.22 -15.59
C SER A 48 1.74 6.63 -14.13
N GLU A 49 0.67 7.39 -13.85
CA GLU A 49 0.32 7.75 -12.47
C GLU A 49 -0.09 6.52 -11.66
N ALA A 50 -0.87 5.61 -12.24
CA ALA A 50 -1.32 4.37 -11.59
C ALA A 50 -0.16 3.43 -11.22
N GLU A 51 0.83 3.29 -12.10
CA GLU A 51 2.05 2.50 -11.86
C GLU A 51 2.84 3.06 -10.67
N LYS A 52 2.97 4.38 -10.56
CA LYS A 52 3.64 5.05 -9.43
C LYS A 52 2.81 5.06 -8.15
N PHE A 53 1.49 5.18 -8.28
CA PHE A 53 0.54 5.23 -7.16
C PHE A 53 0.51 3.93 -6.38
N THR A 54 0.50 2.79 -7.09
CA THR A 54 0.34 1.46 -6.50
C THR A 54 1.33 1.19 -5.35
N PRO A 55 2.66 1.31 -5.51
CA PRO A 55 3.59 1.04 -4.42
C PRO A 55 3.45 2.03 -3.24
N VAL A 56 3.07 3.29 -3.47
CA VAL A 56 2.83 4.26 -2.39
C VAL A 56 1.57 3.88 -1.61
N PHE A 57 0.50 3.52 -2.31
CA PHE A 57 -0.75 3.10 -1.68
C PHE A 57 -0.60 1.80 -0.88
N LEU A 58 0.20 0.85 -1.36
CA LEU A 58 0.48 -0.39 -0.61
C LEU A 58 1.14 -0.12 0.74
N ARG A 59 2.17 0.74 0.78
CA ARG A 59 2.83 1.15 2.03
C ARG A 59 1.85 1.88 2.96
N TYR A 60 1.10 2.85 2.42
CA TYR A 60 0.06 3.57 3.15
C TYR A 60 -0.95 2.61 3.80
N PHE A 61 -1.48 1.66 3.03
CA PHE A 61 -2.49 0.71 3.49
C PHE A 61 -1.96 -0.22 4.57
N GLN A 62 -0.69 -0.64 4.48
CA GLN A 62 -0.04 -1.47 5.49
C GLN A 62 0.11 -0.71 6.82
N GLU A 63 0.64 0.51 6.79
CA GLU A 63 0.75 1.37 7.98
C GLU A 63 -0.63 1.71 8.56
N PHE A 64 -1.60 2.01 7.71
CA PHE A 64 -2.98 2.27 8.13
C PHE A 64 -3.56 1.09 8.93
N ARG A 65 -3.43 -0.13 8.42
CA ARG A 65 -3.88 -1.35 9.12
C ARG A 65 -3.13 -1.57 10.43
N GLN A 66 -1.82 -1.34 10.44
CA GLN A 66 -1.01 -1.47 11.65
C GLN A 66 -1.49 -0.50 12.74
N ILE A 67 -1.63 0.79 12.41
CA ILE A 67 -2.13 1.81 13.33
C ILE A 67 -3.53 1.44 13.82
N HIS A 68 -4.41 0.99 12.94
CA HIS A 68 -5.75 0.55 13.32
C HIS A 68 -5.71 -0.67 14.26
N ASN A 69 -4.77 -1.59 14.10
CA ASN A 69 -4.64 -2.77 14.94
C ASN A 69 -4.06 -2.46 16.32
N GLU A 70 -3.06 -1.59 16.39
CA GLU A 70 -2.37 -1.22 17.63
C GLU A 70 -3.20 -0.30 18.54
N ASN A 71 -4.11 0.49 17.98
CA ASN A 71 -4.81 1.56 18.70
C ASN A 71 -6.33 1.34 18.77
N LYS A 72 -6.81 0.08 18.66
CA LYS A 72 -8.25 -0.25 18.67
C LYS A 72 -8.98 0.22 19.94
N SER A 73 -8.29 0.25 21.07
CA SER A 73 -8.84 0.59 22.38
C SER A 73 -8.90 2.09 22.65
N ASP A 74 -8.08 2.90 21.97
CA ASP A 74 -8.00 4.35 22.16
C ASP A 74 -8.35 5.08 20.85
N ASN A 75 -9.62 5.49 20.77
CA ASN A 75 -10.15 6.16 19.58
C ASN A 75 -9.47 7.51 19.29
N LEU A 76 -9.08 8.24 20.33
CA LEU A 76 -8.50 9.57 20.17
C LEU A 76 -7.08 9.47 19.62
N VAL A 77 -6.27 8.59 20.21
CA VAL A 77 -4.91 8.30 19.72
C VAL A 77 -4.94 7.69 18.32
N LEU A 78 -5.89 6.79 18.04
CA LEU A 78 -6.11 6.25 16.70
C LEU A 78 -6.34 7.36 15.67
N LYS A 79 -7.28 8.27 15.94
CA LYS A 79 -7.59 9.39 15.02
C LYS A 79 -6.38 10.27 14.79
N GLN A 80 -5.65 10.63 15.84
CA GLN A 80 -4.44 11.44 15.74
C GLN A 80 -3.40 10.77 14.81
N LYS A 81 -3.08 9.50 15.06
CA LYS A 81 -2.10 8.76 14.25
C LYS A 81 -2.52 8.61 12.78
N ILE A 82 -3.81 8.42 12.52
CA ILE A 82 -4.33 8.37 11.14
C ILE A 82 -4.20 9.73 10.45
N ILE A 83 -4.46 10.84 11.14
CA ILE A 83 -4.25 12.18 10.56
C ILE A 83 -2.77 12.38 10.22
N ASP A 84 -1.87 12.03 11.13
CA ASP A 84 -0.43 12.16 10.91
C ASP A 84 0.05 11.29 9.73
N LEU A 85 -0.48 10.06 9.62
CA LEU A 85 -0.24 9.18 8.47
C LEU A 85 -0.69 9.85 7.15
N ARG A 86 -1.92 10.38 7.13
CA ARG A 86 -2.48 11.04 5.93
C ARG A 86 -1.67 12.26 5.52
N ILE A 87 -1.19 13.07 6.48
CA ILE A 87 -0.34 14.23 6.18
C ILE A 87 0.96 13.81 5.51
N ARG A 88 1.63 12.76 6.01
CA ARG A 88 2.87 12.25 5.40
C ARG A 88 2.62 11.74 3.99
N TYR A 89 1.65 10.85 3.81
CA TYR A 89 1.37 10.22 2.53
C TYR A 89 0.77 11.17 1.50
N ARG A 90 0.12 12.26 1.91
CA ARG A 90 -0.29 13.33 0.99
C ARG A 90 0.91 13.87 0.22
N ASN A 91 2.06 14.04 0.86
CA ASN A 91 3.26 14.55 0.20
C ASN A 91 3.79 13.54 -0.82
N ASP A 92 3.74 12.25 -0.52
CA ASP A 92 4.11 11.19 -1.47
C ASP A 92 3.17 11.16 -2.68
N PHE A 93 1.85 11.25 -2.45
CA PHE A 93 0.86 11.30 -3.54
C PHE A 93 1.01 12.55 -4.41
N ARG A 94 1.41 13.69 -3.83
CA ARG A 94 1.71 14.93 -4.58
C ARG A 94 2.88 14.82 -5.55
N GLN A 95 3.77 13.84 -5.38
CA GLN A 95 4.85 13.57 -6.35
C GLN A 95 4.33 12.83 -7.59
N ILE A 96 3.10 12.32 -7.54
CA ILE A 96 2.49 11.51 -8.59
C ILE A 96 1.40 12.30 -9.31
N MET A 97 0.61 13.07 -8.56
CA MET A 97 -0.53 13.86 -9.06
C MET A 97 -0.58 15.23 -8.37
N ASP A 98 -1.44 16.13 -8.85
CA ASP A 98 -1.65 17.45 -8.23
C ASP A 98 -2.29 17.34 -6.84
N GLU A 99 -2.11 18.41 -6.06
CA GLU A 99 -2.54 18.49 -4.66
C GLU A 99 -4.05 18.24 -4.44
N PRO A 100 -4.98 18.78 -5.26
CA PRO A 100 -6.40 18.42 -5.18
C PRO A 100 -6.65 16.92 -5.30
N ARG A 101 -6.02 16.23 -6.27
CA ARG A 101 -6.16 14.78 -6.44
C ARG A 101 -5.52 14.00 -5.30
N ALA A 102 -4.34 14.41 -4.82
CA ALA A 102 -3.67 13.79 -3.68
C ALA A 102 -4.54 13.83 -2.40
N ASN A 103 -5.25 14.94 -2.15
CA ASN A 103 -6.18 15.05 -1.03
C ASN A 103 -7.40 14.11 -1.17
N LYS A 104 -7.90 13.93 -2.40
CA LYS A 104 -9.06 13.08 -2.69
C LYS A 104 -8.81 11.58 -2.46
N VAL A 105 -7.55 11.13 -2.43
CA VAL A 105 -7.20 9.74 -2.09
C VAL A 105 -7.88 9.32 -0.78
N PHE A 106 -7.79 10.15 0.27
CA PHE A 106 -8.35 9.84 1.58
C PHE A 106 -9.88 9.92 1.61
N VAL A 107 -10.46 10.80 0.80
CA VAL A 107 -11.92 10.90 0.63
C VAL A 107 -12.47 9.62 0.02
N TYR A 108 -11.84 9.14 -1.06
CA TYR A 108 -12.27 7.92 -1.74
C TYR A 108 -11.97 6.65 -0.93
N GLU A 109 -10.90 6.64 -0.14
CA GLU A 109 -10.66 5.60 0.85
C GLU A 109 -11.75 5.55 1.94
N ASP A 110 -12.15 6.71 2.48
CA ASP A 110 -13.26 6.82 3.43
C ASP A 110 -14.61 6.41 2.82
N GLU A 111 -14.88 6.80 1.58
CA GLU A 111 -16.05 6.36 0.81
C GLU A 111 -16.06 4.84 0.62
N PHE A 112 -14.95 4.26 0.14
CA PHE A 112 -14.83 2.83 -0.09
C PHE A 112 -15.05 2.06 1.21
N ARG A 113 -14.47 2.49 2.33
CA ARG A 113 -14.69 1.82 3.62
C ARG A 113 -16.14 1.87 4.07
N ARG A 114 -16.81 3.02 3.92
CA ARG A 114 -18.24 3.15 4.26
C ARG A 114 -19.10 2.20 3.42
N GLN A 115 -18.80 2.06 2.14
CA GLN A 115 -19.50 1.15 1.22
C GLN A 115 -19.15 -0.32 1.50
N ALA A 116 -17.89 -0.63 1.79
CA ALA A 116 -17.44 -1.99 2.10
C ALA A 116 -18.08 -2.55 3.38
N ILE A 117 -18.41 -1.69 4.36
CA ILE A 117 -19.17 -2.05 5.56
C ILE A 117 -20.63 -2.42 5.22
N GLN A 118 -21.20 -1.91 4.13
CA GLN A 118 -22.58 -2.23 3.70
C GLN A 118 -22.68 -3.53 2.90
N ILE A 119 -21.54 -4.05 2.41
CA ILE A 119 -21.46 -5.24 1.54
C ILE A 119 -20.99 -6.48 2.32
N LEU A 120 -20.52 -6.30 3.57
CA LEU A 120 -20.14 -7.37 4.49
C LEU A 120 -21.23 -7.61 5.54
#